data_AF-A0A0J6NQD1-F1
#
_entry.id   AF-A0A0J6NQD1-F1
#
_cell.length_a   1.000
_cell.length_b   1.000
_cell.length_c   1.000
_cell.angle_alpha   90.00
_cell.angle_beta   90.00
_cell.angle_gamma   90.00
#
_symmetry.space_group_name_H-M   'P 1'
#
loop_
_entity.id
_entity.type
_entity.pdbx_description
1 polymer ?
#
loop_
_entity_poly.entity_id
_entity_poly.type
_entity_poly.pdbx_seq_one_letter_code
_entity_poly.pdbx_strand_id
1 'polypeptide(L)'
;MINALGLLEVRGLATAIEAADAMLKSANVRLLRQWRTDPGMISLVVEGDLAACRAALDAGAAAALRLGEVVSRCEIGRPDPDTETLVDAMLRPPETAAAPAAGLDEAAVLARIAAEPGGMSLVDLQTVFPFVGLNRGWLQAQCRAGTLQRRRGRYFRAGGKP
;
A
#
# COMPACT_ATOMS: atom_id res chain seq x y z
N MET A 1 18.39 -7.84 -5.67
CA MET A 1 19.38 -7.11 -4.88
C MET A 1 19.12 -5.65 -5.14
N ILE A 2 18.74 -4.94 -4.10
CA ILE A 2 18.56 -3.49 -4.14
C ILE A 2 19.96 -2.86 -4.23
N ASN A 3 20.11 -1.82 -5.04
CA ASN A 3 21.36 -1.04 -5.07
C ASN A 3 21.49 -0.16 -3.80
N ALA A 4 21.98 1.07 -3.93
CA ALA A 4 21.92 2.01 -2.81
C ALA A 4 20.49 2.49 -2.58
N LEU A 5 20.18 2.80 -1.32
CA LEU A 5 18.92 3.40 -0.91
C LEU A 5 19.14 4.86 -0.50
N GLY A 6 18.20 5.71 -0.91
CA GLY A 6 18.04 7.05 -0.37
C GLY A 6 16.69 7.16 0.34
N LEU A 7 16.70 7.70 1.55
CA LEU A 7 15.50 7.93 2.36
C LEU A 7 15.39 9.42 2.68
N LEU A 8 14.23 10.02 2.37
CA LEU A 8 13.92 11.40 2.71
C LEU A 8 12.57 11.45 3.43
N GLU A 9 12.59 11.89 4.68
CA GLU A 9 11.37 12.08 5.46
C GLU A 9 11.02 13.55 5.59
N VAL A 10 9.76 13.88 5.32
CA VAL A 10 9.26 15.25 5.29
C VAL A 10 7.91 15.36 5.98
N ARG A 11 7.51 16.61 6.28
CA ARG A 11 6.14 16.91 6.71
C ARG A 11 5.30 17.50 5.59
N GLY A 12 4.14 16.88 5.38
CA GLY A 12 3.11 17.30 4.43
C GLY A 12 3.17 16.57 3.10
N LEU A 13 1.99 16.24 2.53
CA LEU A 13 1.87 15.56 1.25
C LEU A 13 2.39 16.39 0.08
N ALA A 14 2.08 17.68 0.03
CA ALA A 14 2.57 18.55 -1.03
C ALA A 14 4.10 18.65 -1.00
N THR A 15 4.69 18.79 0.20
CA THR A 15 6.15 18.76 0.41
C THR A 15 6.77 17.47 -0.11
N ALA A 16 6.17 16.33 0.18
CA ALA A 16 6.64 15.04 -0.28
C ALA A 16 6.58 14.89 -1.81
N ILE A 17 5.50 15.36 -2.44
CA ILE A 17 5.36 15.32 -3.90
C ILE A 17 6.43 16.19 -4.57
N GLU A 18 6.63 17.43 -4.10
CA GLU A 18 7.65 18.34 -4.62
C GLU A 18 9.07 17.76 -4.45
N ALA A 19 9.36 17.18 -3.29
CA ALA A 19 10.63 16.53 -3.03
C ALA A 19 10.86 15.33 -3.97
N ALA A 20 9.83 14.49 -4.16
CA ALA A 20 9.91 13.33 -5.05
C ALA A 20 10.16 13.75 -6.51
N ASP A 21 9.47 14.77 -7.00
CA ASP A 21 9.68 15.30 -8.35
C ASP A 21 11.12 15.81 -8.55
N ALA A 22 11.66 16.56 -7.58
CA ALA A 22 13.03 17.04 -7.61
C ALA A 22 14.08 15.89 -7.55
N MET A 23 13.84 14.87 -6.72
CA MET A 23 14.70 13.67 -6.65
C MET A 23 14.78 12.94 -7.99
N LEU A 24 13.62 12.69 -8.61
CA LEU A 24 13.54 11.91 -9.85
C LEU A 24 14.08 12.66 -11.08
N LYS A 25 14.12 14.00 -11.05
CA LYS A 25 14.67 14.84 -12.13
C LYS A 25 16.17 15.08 -12.02
N SER A 26 16.74 14.99 -10.81
CA SER A 26 18.13 15.38 -10.56
C SER A 26 19.14 14.25 -10.75
N ALA A 27 18.71 12.99 -10.64
CA ALA A 27 19.58 11.83 -10.76
C ALA A 27 18.84 10.60 -11.30
N ASN A 28 19.62 9.61 -11.76
CA ASN A 28 19.08 8.31 -12.18
C ASN A 28 18.71 7.46 -10.96
N VAL A 29 17.56 7.76 -10.36
CA VAL A 29 16.99 7.03 -9.23
C VAL A 29 15.55 6.63 -9.50
N ARG A 30 15.10 5.56 -8.86
CA ARG A 30 13.72 5.08 -8.91
C ARG A 30 13.05 5.26 -7.56
N LEU A 31 11.88 5.90 -7.52
CA LEU A 31 11.04 5.91 -6.31
C LEU A 31 10.49 4.52 -6.07
N LEU A 32 10.89 3.89 -4.97
CA LEU A 32 10.40 2.58 -4.57
C LEU A 32 9.01 2.72 -3.93
N ARG A 33 8.87 3.64 -2.97
CA ARG A 33 7.61 3.87 -2.24
C ARG A 33 7.59 5.18 -1.46
N GLN A 34 6.38 5.61 -1.13
CA GLN A 34 6.09 6.57 -0.07
C GLN A 34 5.44 5.84 1.12
N TRP A 35 5.93 6.07 2.35
CA TRP A 35 5.26 5.65 3.58
C TRP A 35 4.64 6.85 4.27
N ARG A 36 3.50 6.62 4.90
CA ARG A 36 2.85 7.60 5.77
C ARG A 36 2.64 6.93 7.12
N THR A 37 3.36 7.39 8.12
CA THR A 37 3.38 6.83 9.48
C THR A 37 2.39 7.55 10.39
N ASP A 38 2.35 8.88 10.33
CA ASP A 38 1.52 9.78 11.15
C ASP A 38 0.73 10.78 10.28
N PRO A 39 -0.25 11.55 10.82
CA PRO A 39 -0.94 12.59 10.05
C PRO A 39 0.04 13.69 9.64
N GLY A 40 0.64 13.51 8.47
CA GLY A 40 1.54 14.47 7.83
C GLY A 40 3.00 14.05 7.76
N MET A 41 3.45 12.95 8.38
CA MET A 41 4.82 12.48 8.22
C MET A 41 4.90 11.50 7.05
N ILE A 42 5.75 11.82 6.07
CA ILE A 42 5.88 11.04 4.85
C ILE A 42 7.35 10.76 4.57
N SER A 43 7.69 9.48 4.47
CA SER A 43 9.01 9.00 4.11
C SER A 43 9.02 8.55 2.64
N LEU A 44 9.91 9.11 1.85
CA LEU A 44 10.15 8.75 0.45
C LEU A 44 11.40 7.88 0.39
N VAL A 45 11.32 6.76 -0.32
CA VAL A 45 12.46 5.86 -0.51
C VAL A 45 12.75 5.69 -1.98
N VAL A 46 13.98 5.98 -2.36
CA VAL A 46 14.49 5.86 -3.72
C VAL A 46 15.63 4.85 -3.78
N GLU A 47 15.81 4.24 -4.94
CA GLU A 47 16.91 3.32 -5.24
C GLU A 47 17.75 3.86 -6.42
N GLY A 48 19.06 3.67 -6.35
CA GLY A 48 19.98 3.94 -7.45
C GLY A 48 21.41 3.59 -7.07
N ASP A 49 22.39 4.13 -7.80
CA ASP A 49 23.78 4.09 -7.34
C ASP A 49 23.97 5.08 -6.18
N LEU A 50 24.96 4.85 -5.29
CA LEU A 50 25.18 5.70 -4.11
C LEU A 50 25.31 7.19 -4.46
N ALA A 51 26.03 7.52 -5.54
CA ALA A 51 26.17 8.90 -6.00
C ALA A 51 24.85 9.48 -6.54
N ALA A 52 24.02 8.68 -7.20
CA ALA A 52 22.72 9.09 -7.69
C ALA A 52 21.74 9.34 -6.53
N CYS A 53 21.73 8.46 -5.51
CA CYS A 53 20.94 8.66 -4.29
C CYS A 53 21.33 9.94 -3.55
N ARG A 54 22.63 10.25 -3.43
CA ARG A 54 23.13 11.51 -2.85
C ARG A 54 22.57 12.73 -3.56
N ALA A 55 22.78 12.78 -4.87
CA ALA A 55 22.35 13.90 -5.70
C ALA A 55 20.82 14.08 -5.66
N ALA A 56 20.08 12.97 -5.71
CA ALA A 56 18.63 12.98 -5.55
C ALA A 56 18.22 13.59 -4.20
N LEU A 57 18.74 13.07 -3.09
CA LEU A 57 18.37 13.53 -1.75
C LEU A 57 18.74 15.00 -1.51
N ASP A 58 19.87 15.47 -2.02
CA ASP A 58 20.25 16.90 -1.93
C ASP A 58 19.21 17.78 -2.64
N ALA A 59 18.82 17.43 -3.87
CA ALA A 59 17.81 18.16 -4.64
C ALA A 59 16.42 18.08 -3.99
N GLY A 60 16.02 16.88 -3.54
CA GLY A 60 14.75 16.63 -2.87
C GLY A 60 14.62 17.40 -1.56
N ALA A 61 15.65 17.39 -0.73
CA ALA A 61 15.67 18.13 0.53
C ALA A 61 15.63 19.64 0.30
N ALA A 62 16.39 20.16 -0.67
CA ALA A 62 16.34 21.58 -1.03
C ALA A 62 14.94 21.99 -1.54
N ALA A 63 14.29 21.15 -2.34
CA ALA A 63 12.94 21.41 -2.82
C ALA A 63 11.90 21.36 -1.68
N ALA A 64 12.00 20.35 -0.81
CA ALA A 64 11.14 20.20 0.37
C ALA A 64 11.21 21.40 1.31
N LEU A 65 12.42 21.90 1.62
CA LEU A 65 12.64 23.03 2.52
C LEU A 65 12.03 24.36 2.03
N ARG A 66 11.72 24.49 0.74
CA ARG A 66 11.01 25.68 0.21
C ARG A 66 9.52 25.69 0.54
N LEU A 67 8.91 24.50 0.71
CA LEU A 67 7.46 24.35 0.88
C LEU A 67 7.08 23.89 2.29
N GLY A 68 7.95 23.15 2.97
CA GLY A 68 7.69 22.56 4.27
C GLY A 68 8.96 22.18 5.03
N GLU A 69 8.91 21.06 5.75
CA GLU A 69 9.97 20.61 6.67
C GLU A 69 10.58 19.30 6.19
N VAL A 70 11.91 19.20 6.23
CA VAL A 70 12.66 17.94 6.14
C VAL A 70 12.93 17.46 7.56
N VAL A 71 12.43 16.26 7.88
CA VAL A 71 12.59 15.63 9.19
C VAL A 71 13.89 14.83 9.24
N SER A 72 14.15 14.03 8.22
CA SER A 72 15.36 13.20 8.17
C SER A 72 15.80 12.93 6.73
N ARG A 73 17.09 12.66 6.57
CA ARG A 73 17.72 12.23 5.33
C ARG A 73 18.72 11.13 5.66
N CYS A 74 18.67 10.02 4.92
CA CYS A 74 19.58 8.89 5.11
C CYS A 74 19.97 8.27 3.77
N GLU A 75 21.20 7.78 3.68
CA GLU A 75 21.73 7.05 2.54
C GLU A 75 22.33 5.75 3.00
N ILE A 76 22.00 4.66 2.31
CA ILE A 76 22.54 3.33 2.58
C ILE A 76 23.16 2.83 1.28
N GLY A 77 24.49 2.91 1.17
CA GLY A 77 25.18 2.58 -0.08
C GLY A 77 25.19 1.10 -0.44
N ARG A 78 25.16 0.23 0.56
CA ARG A 78 25.11 -1.22 0.39
C ARG A 78 24.24 -1.80 1.50
N PRO A 79 22.90 -1.82 1.32
CA PRO A 79 22.00 -2.39 2.32
C PRO A 79 22.37 -3.85 2.55
N ASP A 80 22.31 -4.27 3.81
CA ASP A 80 22.43 -5.69 4.16
C ASP A 80 21.22 -6.47 3.61
N PRO A 81 21.34 -7.75 3.22
CA PRO A 81 20.20 -8.54 2.75
C PRO A 81 18.96 -8.52 3.68
N ASP A 82 19.16 -8.44 5.00
CA ASP A 82 18.05 -8.32 5.95
C ASP A 82 17.40 -6.92 5.89
N THR A 83 18.21 -5.88 5.61
CA THR A 83 17.71 -4.52 5.37
C THR A 83 16.92 -4.45 4.06
N GLU A 84 17.41 -5.09 2.99
CA GLU A 84 16.65 -5.21 1.75
C GLU A 84 15.30 -5.88 1.99
N THR A 85 15.30 -6.99 2.74
CA THR A 85 14.08 -7.73 3.10
C THR A 85 13.11 -6.87 3.91
N LEU A 86 13.61 -6.08 4.86
CA LEU A 86 12.80 -5.15 5.63
C LEU A 86 12.15 -4.10 4.73
N VAL A 87 12.94 -3.48 3.84
CA VAL A 87 12.43 -2.50 2.88
C VAL A 87 11.39 -3.15 1.96
N ASP A 88 11.67 -4.31 1.37
CA ASP A 88 10.74 -5.04 0.49
C ASP A 88 9.44 -5.45 1.19
N ALA A 89 9.53 -5.95 2.42
CA ALA A 89 8.36 -6.27 3.24
C ALA A 89 7.51 -5.01 3.48
N MET A 90 8.19 -3.89 3.74
CA MET A 90 7.55 -2.60 3.83
C MET A 90 7.06 -2.10 2.46
N LEU A 91 7.63 -2.49 1.31
CA LEU A 91 7.23 -2.05 -0.05
C LEU A 91 5.96 -2.73 -0.52
N ARG A 92 5.69 -3.94 -0.02
CA ARG A 92 4.49 -4.70 -0.32
C ARG A 92 3.26 -3.84 -0.01
N PRO A 93 2.32 -3.66 -0.95
CA PRO A 93 1.01 -3.11 -0.62
C PRO A 93 0.46 -3.84 0.61
N PRO A 94 -0.18 -3.16 1.59
CA PRO A 94 -0.92 -3.88 2.62
C PRO A 94 -1.85 -4.81 1.86
N GLU A 95 -1.75 -6.12 2.10
CA GLU A 95 -2.44 -7.18 1.36
C GLU A 95 -3.87 -6.76 0.97
N THR A 96 -3.98 -6.13 -0.19
CA THR A 96 -5.21 -5.53 -0.69
C THR A 96 -5.43 -6.24 -1.99
N ALA A 97 -6.42 -7.14 -1.95
CA ALA A 97 -6.79 -8.06 -3.01
C ALA A 97 -5.73 -9.13 -3.30
N ALA A 98 -5.43 -9.98 -2.32
CA ALA A 98 -5.27 -11.38 -2.71
C ALA A 98 -6.62 -11.81 -3.30
N ALA A 99 -6.64 -12.04 -4.61
CA ALA A 99 -7.63 -12.92 -5.23
C ALA A 99 -7.75 -14.17 -4.33
N PRO A 100 -8.96 -14.70 -4.15
CA PRO A 100 -9.12 -15.81 -3.23
C PRO A 100 -8.22 -16.95 -3.70
N ALA A 101 -7.59 -17.66 -2.78
CA ALA A 101 -6.74 -18.79 -3.13
C ALA A 101 -7.51 -19.70 -4.11
N ALA A 102 -6.83 -20.16 -5.17
CA ALA A 102 -7.44 -20.91 -6.26
C ALA A 102 -8.41 -21.98 -5.73
N GLY A 103 -9.67 -21.93 -6.18
CA GLY A 103 -10.73 -22.85 -5.74
C GLY A 103 -11.97 -22.19 -5.10
N LEU A 104 -12.01 -20.85 -4.95
CA LEU A 104 -13.24 -20.18 -4.53
C LEU A 104 -14.27 -20.17 -5.67
N ASP A 105 -15.41 -20.81 -5.43
CA ASP A 105 -16.61 -20.58 -6.23
C ASP A 105 -17.21 -19.21 -5.85
N GLU A 106 -16.81 -18.17 -6.58
CA GLU A 106 -17.29 -16.81 -6.35
C GLU A 106 -18.82 -16.70 -6.46
N ALA A 107 -19.43 -17.47 -7.36
CA ALA A 107 -20.88 -17.46 -7.54
C ALA A 107 -21.59 -18.04 -6.32
N ALA A 108 -21.08 -19.14 -5.75
CA ALA A 108 -21.61 -19.73 -4.52
C ALA A 108 -21.51 -18.78 -3.33
N VAL A 109 -20.38 -18.09 -3.17
CA VAL A 109 -20.19 -17.09 -2.10
C VAL A 109 -21.19 -15.94 -2.23
N LEU A 110 -21.33 -15.39 -3.44
CA LEU A 110 -22.26 -14.29 -3.69
C LEU A 110 -23.72 -14.71 -3.51
N ALA A 111 -24.08 -15.92 -3.93
CA ALA A 111 -25.41 -16.49 -3.72
C ALA A 111 -25.71 -16.70 -2.23
N ARG A 112 -24.74 -17.21 -1.46
CA ARG A 112 -24.90 -17.40 -0.02
C ARG A 112 -25.10 -16.07 0.71
N ILE A 113 -24.37 -15.02 0.33
CA ILE A 113 -24.56 -13.66 0.86
C ILE A 113 -25.96 -13.13 0.50
N ALA A 114 -26.42 -13.34 -0.74
CA ALA A 114 -27.75 -12.89 -1.17
C ALA A 114 -28.89 -13.62 -0.46
N ALA A 115 -28.67 -14.87 -0.06
CA ALA A 115 -29.64 -15.67 0.70
C ALA A 115 -29.74 -15.27 2.19
N GLU A 116 -28.88 -14.38 2.70
CA GLU A 116 -28.91 -13.91 4.09
C GLU A 116 -29.43 -12.46 4.18
N PRO A 117 -30.71 -12.23 4.55
CA PRO A 117 -31.26 -10.88 4.65
C PRO A 117 -30.50 -9.99 5.65
N GLY A 118 -29.96 -10.60 6.72
CA GLY A 118 -29.14 -9.91 7.71
C GLY A 118 -27.71 -9.57 7.25
N GLY A 119 -27.31 -10.03 6.06
CA GLY A 119 -25.94 -9.99 5.57
C GLY A 119 -25.01 -10.89 6.39
N MET A 120 -23.86 -11.24 5.80
CA MET A 120 -22.90 -12.15 6.43
C MET A 120 -21.62 -11.43 6.82
N SER A 121 -21.06 -11.78 7.98
CA SER A 121 -19.70 -11.35 8.33
C SER A 121 -18.66 -12.22 7.62
N LEU A 122 -17.40 -11.78 7.62
CA LEU A 122 -16.30 -12.61 7.10
C LEU A 122 -16.21 -13.95 7.84
N VAL A 123 -16.42 -13.94 9.17
CA VAL A 123 -16.37 -15.15 9.99
C VAL A 123 -17.47 -16.12 9.58
N ASP A 124 -18.70 -15.64 9.41
CA ASP A 124 -19.83 -16.48 8.98
C ASP A 124 -19.54 -17.12 7.60
N LEU A 125 -18.97 -16.34 6.67
CA LEU A 125 -18.62 -16.83 5.35
C LEU A 125 -17.49 -17.86 5.38
N GLN A 126 -16.46 -17.65 6.22
CA GLN A 126 -15.38 -18.62 6.39
C GLN A 126 -15.85 -19.93 7.06
N THR A 127 -16.91 -19.87 7.87
CA THR A 127 -17.56 -21.08 8.42
C THR A 127 -18.28 -21.87 7.33
N VAL A 128 -18.98 -21.20 6.42
CA VAL A 128 -19.71 -21.86 5.31
C VAL A 128 -18.76 -22.32 4.20
N PHE A 129 -17.70 -21.56 3.97
CA PHE A 129 -16.69 -21.81 2.95
C PHE A 129 -15.31 -22.00 3.62
N PRO A 130 -15.11 -23.12 4.34
CA PRO A 130 -13.85 -23.37 5.01
C PRO A 130 -12.75 -23.68 3.98
N PHE A 131 -11.51 -23.31 4.30
CA PHE A 131 -10.30 -23.61 3.53
C PHE A 131 -10.19 -23.01 2.11
N VAL A 132 -11.15 -22.19 1.66
CA VAL A 132 -11.13 -21.56 0.32
C VAL A 132 -10.65 -20.11 0.32
N GLY A 133 -9.49 -19.81 0.91
CA GLY A 133 -8.78 -18.51 0.73
C GLY A 133 -9.59 -17.21 0.92
N LEU A 134 -10.80 -17.28 1.47
CA LEU A 134 -11.74 -16.18 1.54
C LEU A 134 -11.25 -15.21 2.60
N ASN A 135 -10.92 -14.00 2.16
CA ASN A 135 -10.32 -12.98 3.01
C ASN A 135 -11.08 -11.64 2.88
N ARG A 136 -10.77 -10.73 3.81
CA ARG A 136 -11.37 -9.39 3.83
C ARG A 136 -11.05 -8.59 2.58
N GLY A 137 -9.86 -8.76 2.01
CA GLY A 137 -9.42 -8.05 0.81
C GLY A 137 -10.30 -8.34 -0.39
N TRP A 138 -10.64 -9.61 -0.63
CA TRP A 138 -11.56 -10.01 -1.70
C TRP A 138 -12.96 -9.42 -1.50
N LEU A 139 -13.53 -9.51 -0.29
CA LEU A 139 -14.86 -8.95 -0.01
C LEU A 139 -14.90 -7.43 -0.21
N GLN A 140 -13.82 -6.73 0.15
CA GLN A 140 -13.68 -5.30 -0.10
C GLN A 140 -13.55 -4.99 -1.59
N ALA A 141 -12.84 -5.82 -2.36
CA ALA A 141 -12.76 -5.69 -3.81
C ALA A 141 -14.15 -5.83 -4.45
N GLN A 142 -14.97 -6.78 -4.01
CA GLN A 142 -16.35 -6.94 -4.46
C GLN A 142 -17.24 -5.75 -4.07
N CYS A 143 -16.99 -5.10 -2.93
CA CYS A 143 -17.65 -3.83 -2.60
C CYS A 143 -17.26 -2.68 -3.53
N ARG A 144 -15.97 -2.57 -3.89
CA ARG A 144 -15.48 -1.56 -4.84
C ARG A 144 -16.03 -1.78 -6.25
N ALA A 145 -16.18 -3.04 -6.66
CA ALA A 145 -16.78 -3.43 -7.93
C ALA A 145 -18.31 -3.23 -7.96
N GLY A 146 -18.93 -2.84 -6.85
CA GLY A 146 -20.39 -2.66 -6.75
C GLY A 146 -21.18 -3.98 -6.66
N THR A 147 -20.50 -5.12 -6.56
CA THR A 147 -21.11 -6.45 -6.40
C THR A 147 -21.73 -6.63 -5.01
N LEU A 148 -21.07 -6.08 -3.98
CA LEU A 148 -21.48 -6.17 -2.59
C LEU A 148 -21.61 -4.77 -1.95
N GLN A 149 -22.40 -4.67 -0.89
CA GLN A 149 -22.44 -3.53 0.01
C GLN A 149 -22.02 -3.96 1.42
N ARG A 150 -21.26 -3.14 2.14
CA ARG A 150 -20.88 -3.41 3.52
C ARG A 150 -21.62 -2.48 4.47
N ARG A 151 -22.33 -3.03 5.47
CA ARG A 151 -23.02 -2.27 6.52
C ARG A 151 -22.78 -2.93 7.88
N ARG A 152 -22.36 -2.14 8.88
CA ARG A 152 -22.12 -2.62 10.27
C ARG A 152 -21.27 -3.91 10.34
N GLY A 153 -20.22 -4.01 9.50
CA GLY A 153 -19.31 -5.17 9.47
C GLY A 153 -19.81 -6.39 8.69
N ARG A 154 -21.02 -6.35 8.13
CA ARG A 154 -21.63 -7.42 7.33
C ARG A 154 -21.69 -7.04 5.85
N TYR A 155 -21.68 -8.04 4.99
CA TYR A 155 -21.74 -7.92 3.53
C TYR A 155 -23.12 -8.34 3.02
N PHE A 156 -23.63 -7.58 2.04
CA PHE A 156 -24.94 -7.71 1.42
C PHE A 156 -24.77 -7.71 -0.10
N ARG A 157 -25.65 -8.40 -0.83
CA ARG A 157 -25.66 -8.31 -2.30
C ARG A 157 -26.16 -6.92 -2.71
N ALA A 158 -25.41 -6.23 -3.56
CA ALA A 158 -25.87 -4.96 -4.11
C ALA A 158 -27.11 -5.21 -5.01
N GLY A 159 -28.19 -4.45 -4.80
CA GLY A 159 -29.42 -4.58 -5.58
C GLY A 159 -30.45 -5.59 -5.06
N GLY A 160 -30.16 -6.32 -3.98
CA GLY A 160 -31.19 -7.08 -3.25
C GLY A 160 -32.14 -6.13 -2.52
N LYS A 161 -33.45 -6.30 -2.69
CA LYS A 161 -34.44 -5.63 -1.81
C LYS A 161 -34.19 -6.09 -0.36
N PRO A 162 -34.39 -5.20 0.63
CA PRO A 162 -34.35 -5.58 2.04
C PRO A 162 -35.39 -6.66 2.36
#